data_AF-A0A444WDU6-F1
#
_entry.id   AF-A0A444WDU6-F1
#
_cell.length_a   1.000
_cell.length_b   1.000
_cell.length_c   1.000
_cell.angle_alpha   90.00
_cell.angle_beta   90.00
_cell.angle_gamma   90.00
#
_symmetry.space_group_name_H-M   'P 1'
#
loop_
_entity.id
_entity.type
_entity.pdbx_description
1 polymer ?
#
loop_
_entity_poly.entity_id
_entity_poly.type
_entity_poly.pdbx_seq_one_letter_code
_entity_poly.pdbx_strand_id
1 'polypeptide(L)' 'MKSKIYTSYEEINKDLRILKVEKDLAYHKLLKEVEETKESLQLKNMIGDTPKKILNILGLFAGPLKSLAMTFLFKKIFK' A
#
# COMPACT_ATOMS: atom_id res chain seq x y z
N MET A 1 1.68 3.61 22.30
CA MET A 1 2.52 4.14 23.39
C MET A 1 2.05 3.53 24.70
N LYS A 2 2.93 3.03 25.57
CA LYS A 2 2.56 2.68 26.95
C LYS A 2 2.00 3.94 27.62
N SER A 3 1.00 3.82 28.50
CA SER A 3 0.54 4.97 29.28
C SER A 3 1.66 5.39 30.23
N LYS A 4 2.36 6.46 29.87
CA LYS A 4 3.44 7.05 30.67
C LYS A 4 2.84 8.16 31.51
N ILE A 5 3.10 8.12 32.82
CA ILE A 5 2.77 9.24 33.71
C ILE A 5 3.94 10.21 33.65
N TYR A 6 3.66 11.45 33.28
CA TYR A 6 4.65 12.52 33.19
C TYR A 6 4.78 13.23 34.52
N THR A 7 6.01 13.52 34.94
CA THR A 7 6.28 14.22 36.20
C THR A 7 6.66 15.68 35.99
N SER A 8 7.01 16.07 34.76
CA SER A 8 7.31 17.44 34.37
C SER A 8 6.89 17.75 32.93
N TYR A 9 6.73 19.04 32.60
CA TYR A 9 6.42 19.49 31.24
C TYR A 9 7.58 19.23 30.28
N GLU A 10 8.79 19.16 30.80
CA GLU A 10 10.05 18.94 30.11
C GLU A 10 10.12 17.52 29.54
N GLU A 11 9.61 16.54 30.30
CA GLU A 11 9.43 15.18 29.82
C GLU A 11 8.41 15.10 28.68
N ILE A 12 7.29 15.82 28.78
CA ILE A 12 6.27 15.92 27.73
C ILE A 12 6.88 16.54 26.47
N ASN A 13 7.58 17.67 26.60
CA ASN A 13 8.22 18.37 25.50
C ASN A 13 9.33 17.55 24.83
N LYS A 14 10.02 16.69 25.58
CA LYS A 14 11.00 15.76 25.02
C LYS A 14 10.32 14.70 24.16
N ASP A 15 9.26 14.07 24.66
CA ASP A 15 8.52 13.05 23.92
C ASP A 15 7.82 13.65 22.69
N LEU A 16 7.25 14.86 22.79
CA LEU A 16 6.67 15.58 21.66
C LEU A 16 7.70 15.90 20.57
N ARG A 17 8.94 16.24 20.95
CA ARG A 17 10.02 16.45 19.98
C ARG A 17 10.38 15.16 19.25
N ILE A 18 10.44 14.03 19.96
CA ILE A 18 10.67 12.71 19.35
C ILE A 18 9.56 12.41 18.35
N LEU A 19 8.29 12.55 18.76
CA LEU A 19 7.14 12.32 17.88
C LEU A 19 7.16 13.22 16.63
N LYS A 20 7.57 14.48 16.79
CA LYS A 20 7.71 15.39 15.65
C LYS A 20 8.76 14.90 14.65
N VAL A 21 9.93 14.50 15.14
CA VAL A 21 11.01 13.97 14.30
C VAL A 21 10.60 12.66 13.62
N GLU A 22 9.94 11.75 14.34
CA GLU A 22 9.40 10.50 13.78
C GLU A 22 8.38 10.76 12.68
N LYS A 23 7.47 11.72 12.90
CA LYS A 23 6.46 12.13 11.91
C LYS A 23 7.13 12.70 10.67
N ASP A 24 8.09 13.61 10.83
CA ASP A 24 8.77 14.25 9.71
C ASP A 24 9.60 13.21 8.91
N LEU A 25 10.27 12.28 9.61
CA LEU A 25 10.97 11.15 8.97
C LEU A 25 10.00 10.24 8.19
N ALA A 26 8.86 9.89 8.78
CA ALA A 26 7.84 9.08 8.11
C ALA A 26 7.29 9.79 6.86
N TYR A 27 7.05 11.09 6.94
CA TYR A 27 6.60 11.89 5.80
C TYR A 27 7.63 11.87 4.65
N HIS A 28 8.91 12.08 4.96
CA HIS A 28 9.97 12.01 3.94
C HIS A 28 10.11 10.61 3.32
N LYS A 29 9.95 9.54 4.10
CA LYS A 29 9.92 8.18 3.58
C LYS A 29 8.76 7.96 2.63
N LEU A 30 7.56 8.41 2.98
CA LEU A 30 6.39 8.29 2.11
C LEU A 30 6.59 9.05 0.79
N LEU A 31 7.10 10.27 0.84
CA LEU A 31 7.40 11.03 -0.38
C LEU A 31 8.40 10.28 -1.27
N LYS A 32 9.46 9.75 -0.67
CA LYS A 32 10.46 8.95 -1.38
C LYS A 32 9.86 7.69 -1.99
N GLU A 33 9.06 6.93 -1.24
CA GLU A 33 8.39 5.73 -1.75
C GLU A 33 7.42 6.04 -2.88
N VAL A 34 6.69 7.16 -2.81
CA VAL A 34 5.80 7.62 -3.89
C VAL A 34 6.61 7.99 -5.13
N GLU A 35 7.75 8.66 -4.97
CA GLU A 35 8.65 9.02 -6.06
C GLU A 35 9.27 7.77 -6.72
N GLU A 36 9.81 6.84 -5.92
CA GLU A 36 10.32 5.54 -6.40
C GLU A 36 9.22 4.70 -7.06
N THR A 37 7.98 4.75 -6.54
CA THR A 37 6.83 4.07 -7.16
C THR A 37 6.47 4.72 -8.49
N LYS A 38 6.52 6.06 -8.59
CA LYS A 38 6.29 6.76 -9.86
C LYS A 38 7.36 6.40 -10.88
N GLU A 39 8.64 6.41 -10.50
CA GLU A 39 9.75 6.02 -11.37
C GLU A 39 9.62 4.55 -11.81
N SER A 40 9.31 3.62 -10.90
CA SER A 40 9.11 2.21 -11.25
C SER A 40 7.87 1.96 -12.12
N LEU A 41 6.77 2.69 -11.92
CA LEU A 41 5.62 2.67 -12.81
C LEU A 41 5.94 3.27 -14.18
N GLN A 42 6.76 4.32 -14.24
CA GLN A 42 7.28 4.86 -15.50
C GLN A 42 8.18 3.85 -16.21
N LEU A 43 9.08 3.16 -15.50
CA LEU A 43 9.88 2.06 -16.06
C LEU A 43 8.99 0.92 -16.58
N LYS A 44 7.89 0.60 -15.90
CA LYS A 44 6.90 -0.38 -16.37
C LYS A 44 6.18 0.08 -17.64
N ASN A 45 5.93 1.38 -17.77
CA ASN A 45 5.39 1.97 -19.00
C ASN A 45 6.42 1.98 -20.14
N MET A 46 7.72 2.09 -19.82
CA MET A 46 8.81 1.98 -20.81
C MET A 46 9.07 0.54 -21.28
N ILE A 47 8.77 -0.48 -20.47
CA ILE A 47 8.81 -1.91 -20.85
C ILE A 47 7.55 -2.30 -21.67
N GLY A 48 6.59 -1.38 -21.84
CA GLY A 48 5.20 -1.70 -22.15
C GLY A 48 4.64 -1.08 -23.42
N ASP A 49 5.31 -1.19 -24.56
CA ASP A 49 4.58 -1.18 -25.84
C ASP A 49 3.75 -2.47 -25.96
N THR A 50 2.63 -2.55 -25.23
CA THR A 50 1.31 -2.97 -25.75
C THR A 50 0.29 -3.02 -24.61
N PRO A 51 -0.62 -2.03 -24.48
CA PRO A 51 -1.87 -2.19 -23.72
C PRO A 51 -2.65 -3.46 -24.13
N LYS A 52 -2.46 -3.95 -25.36
CA LYS A 52 -2.98 -5.25 -25.83
C LYS A 52 -2.50 -6.44 -24.99
N LYS A 53 -1.26 -6.47 -24.49
CA LYS A 53 -0.78 -7.59 -23.65
C LYS A 53 -1.47 -7.61 -22.30
N ILE A 54 -1.54 -6.47 -21.60
CA ILE A 54 -2.25 -6.38 -20.32
C ILE A 54 -3.73 -6.72 -20.50
N LEU A 55 -4.37 -6.21 -21.56
CA LEU A 55 -5.76 -6.56 -21.87
C LEU A 55 -5.93 -8.05 -22.18
N ASN A 56 -4.99 -8.67 -22.88
CA ASN A 56 -5.05 -10.10 -23.20
C ASN A 56 -4.81 -10.98 -21.96
N ILE A 57 -3.91 -10.57 -21.06
CA ILE A 57 -3.65 -11.25 -19.78
C ILE A 57 -4.88 -11.12 -18.85
N LEU A 58 -5.48 -9.93 -18.75
CA LEU A 58 -6.72 -9.73 -18.02
C LEU A 58 -7.89 -10.53 -18.62
N GLY A 59 -7.97 -10.63 -19.95
CA GLY A 59 -8.95 -11.46 -20.65
C GLY A 59 -8.76 -12.96 -20.38
N LEU A 60 -7.51 -13.44 -20.34
CA LEU A 60 -7.16 -14.83 -20.01
C LEU A 60 -7.51 -15.19 -18.57
N PHE A 61 -7.30 -14.29 -17.61
CA PHE A 61 -7.65 -14.52 -16.21
C PHE A 61 -9.11 -14.23 -15.89
N ALA A 62 -9.83 -13.43 -16.69
CA ALA A 62 -11.24 -13.14 -16.46
C ALA A 62 -12.13 -14.39 -16.52
N GLY A 63 -11.80 -15.39 -17.34
CA GLY A 63 -12.52 -16.66 -17.37
C GLY A 63 -12.35 -17.45 -16.07
N PRO A 64 -11.12 -17.87 -15.71
CA PRO A 64 -10.84 -18.64 -14.49
C PRO A 64 -11.19 -17.88 -13.20
N LEU A 65 -10.95 -16.56 -13.11
CA LEU A 65 -11.28 -15.80 -11.91
C LEU A 65 -12.79 -15.70 -11.68
N LYS A 66 -13.59 -15.54 -12.75
CA LYS A 66 -15.05 -15.58 -12.64
C LYS A 66 -15.52 -16.97 -12.21
N SER A 67 -14.92 -18.05 -12.70
CA SER A 67 -15.30 -19.41 -12.29
C SER A 67 -14.92 -19.73 -10.84
N LEU A 68 -13.77 -19.24 -10.38
CA LEU A 68 -13.34 -19.36 -8.98
C LEU A 68 -14.24 -18.52 -8.06
N ALA A 69 -14.54 -17.28 -8.45
CA ALA A 69 -15.47 -16.42 -7.71
C ALA A 69 -16.88 -17.04 -7.65
N MET A 70 -17.39 -17.58 -8.76
CA MET A 70 -18.67 -18.32 -8.76
C MET A 70 -18.60 -19.54 -7.85
N THR A 71 -17.55 -20.36 -7.92
CA THR A 71 -17.38 -21.53 -7.04
C THR A 71 -17.36 -21.13 -5.57
N PHE A 72 -16.73 -20.02 -5.23
CA PHE A 72 -16.68 -19.50 -3.86
C PHE A 72 -18.06 -18.99 -3.40
N LEU A 73 -18.79 -18.29 -4.27
CA LEU A 73 -20.16 -17.85 -4.01
C LEU A 73 -21.12 -19.03 -3.87
N PHE A 74 -21.06 -20.02 -4.77
CA PHE A 74 -21.84 -21.26 -4.68
C PHE A 74 -21.54 -22.01 -3.39
N LYS A 75 -20.26 -22.17 -3.02
CA LYS A 75 -19.87 -22.82 -1.76
C LYS A 75 -20.37 -22.06 -0.52
N LYS A 76 -20.51 -20.73 -0.60
CA LYS A 76 -21.06 -19.91 0.49
C LYS A 76 -22.59 -19.96 0.57
N ILE A 77 -23.27 -20.22 -0.55
CA ILE A 77 -24.74 -20.27 -0.61
C ILE A 77 -25.26 -21.68 -0.31
N PHE A 78 -24.54 -22.73 -0.72
CA PHE A 78 -24.96 -24.14 -0.60
C PHE A 78 -24.28 -24.90 0.55
N LYS A 79 -23.59 -24.21 1.47
CA LYS A 79 -23.10 -24.73 2.75
C LYS A 79 -23.51 -23.77 3.85
#